data_AF-A0A8B6GYU3-F1
#
_entry.id   AF-A0A8B6GYU3-F1
#
_cell.length_a   1.000
_cell.length_b   1.000
_cell.length_c   1.000
_cell.angle_alpha   90.00
_cell.angle_beta   90.00
_cell.angle_gamma   90.00
#
_symmetry.space_group_name_H-M   'P 1'
#
loop_
_entity.id
_entity.type
_entity.pdbx_description
1 polymer ?
#
loop_
_entity_poly.entity_id
_entity_poly.type
_entity_poly.pdbx_seq_one_letter_code
_entity_poly.pdbx_strand_id
1 'polypeptide(L)'
;MNSDFRRPSNKKQRAYTLAKSSGKTRNKKKYKFLKVQLQKESRKAHSDNMEDIAAEHSPSSTRCPVSLTRKIRDPDDAATLQRDLTALEEWEHKWQMCFHPEKCTVMRISNKRNTLQITYTLHEHQLEVVDSGKYLGGTNSQDLQWDKRIKYNTEKATRTLGCVTGLKVQLQWDPQQYRRTEQRSFLCYNVHNQLVEIQPAIYYTHGDNRIRGGHKLRQIRATKEVYNNSFFPRSITDWNLLPDTVAAALTLEEFMARLASVPTTQMQPK
;
A
#
# COMPACT_ATOMS: atom_id res chain seq x y z
N MET A 1 0.51 -6.49 1.93
CA MET A 1 1.50 -5.71 2.71
C MET A 1 1.77 -6.47 4.00
N ASN A 2 3.00 -6.93 4.18
CA ASN A 2 3.38 -7.80 5.29
C ASN A 2 3.08 -7.12 6.65
N SER A 3 2.23 -7.74 7.47
CA SER A 3 1.65 -7.11 8.67
C SER A 3 2.71 -6.76 9.74
N ASP A 4 3.84 -7.45 9.66
CA ASP A 4 4.92 -7.42 10.64
C ASP A 4 5.71 -6.11 10.62
N PHE A 5 5.85 -5.46 9.46
CA PHE A 5 6.60 -4.20 9.33
C PHE A 5 5.77 -2.95 9.69
N ARG A 6 4.45 -3.07 9.79
CA ARG A 6 3.55 -1.93 10.03
C ARG A 6 3.71 -1.37 11.44
N ARG A 7 3.82 -2.24 12.46
CA ARG A 7 3.98 -1.84 13.87
C ARG A 7 5.34 -1.16 14.14
N PRO A 8 6.49 -1.72 13.72
CA PRO A 8 7.80 -1.08 13.89
C PRO A 8 7.91 0.26 13.15
N SER A 9 7.38 0.35 11.92
CA SER A 9 7.35 1.58 11.13
C SER A 9 6.57 2.71 11.82
N ASN A 10 5.37 2.42 12.33
CA ASN A 10 4.56 3.40 13.08
C ASN A 10 5.26 3.86 14.37
N LYS A 11 5.95 2.95 15.07
CA LYS A 11 6.71 3.26 16.28
C LYS A 11 7.88 4.22 16.00
N LYS A 12 8.61 3.99 14.90
CA LYS A 12 9.64 4.92 14.40
C LYS A 12 9.04 6.29 14.05
N GLN A 13 7.90 6.33 13.34
CA GLN A 13 7.27 7.57 12.91
C GLN A 13 6.80 8.42 14.10
N ARG A 14 6.20 7.80 15.12
CA ARG A 14 5.87 8.47 16.39
C ARG A 14 7.10 8.99 17.13
N ALA A 15 8.20 8.24 17.13
CA ALA A 15 9.44 8.70 17.74
C ALA A 15 10.06 9.90 17.00
N TYR A 16 9.92 9.96 15.67
CA TYR A 16 10.36 11.10 14.86
C TYR A 16 9.56 12.37 15.17
N THR A 17 8.22 12.29 15.19
CA THR A 17 7.38 13.46 15.51
C THR A 17 7.66 13.99 16.91
N LEU A 18 7.82 13.09 17.89
CA LEU A 18 8.15 13.45 19.27
C LEU A 18 9.54 14.07 19.40
N ALA A 19 10.53 13.57 18.65
CA ALA A 19 11.88 14.12 18.63
C ALA A 19 11.92 15.52 17.98
N LYS A 20 11.06 15.77 16.98
CA LYS A 20 10.94 17.05 16.30
C LYS A 20 10.25 18.11 17.17
N SER A 21 9.20 17.75 17.91
CA SER A 21 8.47 18.71 18.75
C SER A 21 9.14 19.02 20.09
N SER A 22 9.82 18.04 20.71
CA SER A 22 10.32 18.19 22.09
C SER A 22 11.73 18.76 22.24
N GLY A 23 12.56 18.76 21.19
CA GLY A 23 13.97 19.18 21.23
C GLY A 23 14.92 18.33 22.09
N LYS A 24 14.41 17.49 23.00
CA LYS A 24 15.16 16.70 23.99
C LYS A 24 16.07 15.65 23.34
N THR A 25 17.31 15.59 23.80
CA THR A 25 18.36 14.66 23.31
C THR A 25 17.97 13.19 23.44
N ARG A 26 17.21 12.83 24.50
CA ARG A 26 16.68 11.46 24.72
C ARG A 26 15.77 10.99 23.58
N ASN A 27 14.91 11.87 23.08
CA ASN A 27 13.96 11.53 22.03
C ASN A 27 14.66 11.37 20.68
N LYS A 28 15.69 12.19 20.39
CA LYS A 28 16.58 12.01 19.24
C LYS A 28 17.32 10.67 19.28
N LYS A 29 17.85 10.27 20.45
CA LYS A 29 18.50 8.95 20.63
C LYS A 29 17.51 7.80 20.39
N LYS A 30 16.28 7.89 20.92
CA LYS A 30 15.21 6.90 20.72
C LYS A 30 14.81 6.74 19.25
N TYR A 31 14.66 7.83 18.51
CA TYR A 31 14.41 7.80 17.06
C TYR A 31 15.56 7.12 16.31
N LYS A 32 16.83 7.51 16.58
CA LYS A 32 18.00 6.91 15.93
C LYS A 32 18.08 5.40 16.18
N PHE A 33 17.83 4.95 17.41
CA PHE A 33 17.79 3.53 17.76
C PHE A 33 16.72 2.77 16.95
N LEU A 34 15.47 3.27 16.94
CA LEU A 34 14.36 2.64 16.20
C LEU A 34 14.60 2.64 14.69
N LYS A 35 15.27 3.67 14.14
CA LYS A 35 15.67 3.71 12.74
C LYS A 35 16.63 2.57 12.39
N VAL A 36 17.67 2.36 13.21
CA VAL A 36 18.66 1.28 13.02
C VAL A 36 18.02 -0.09 13.18
N GLN A 37 17.15 -0.27 14.18
CA GLN A 37 16.46 -1.53 14.42
C GLN A 37 15.58 -1.94 13.22
N LEU A 38 14.76 -1.02 12.71
CA LEU A 38 13.90 -1.27 11.54
C LEU A 38 14.72 -1.65 10.30
N GLN A 39 15.88 -1.02 10.13
CA GLN A 39 16.79 -1.33 9.02
C GLN A 39 17.42 -2.72 9.16
N LYS A 40 17.73 -3.17 10.37
CA LYS A 40 18.19 -4.55 10.63
C LYS A 40 17.10 -5.58 10.33
N GLU A 41 15.88 -5.35 10.79
CA GLU A 41 14.74 -6.24 10.54
C GLU A 41 14.42 -6.36 9.05
N SER A 42 14.43 -5.24 8.32
CA SER A 42 14.23 -5.25 6.86
C SER A 42 15.31 -6.03 6.12
N ARG A 43 16.56 -6.01 6.62
CA ARG A 43 17.67 -6.77 6.04
C ARG A 43 17.54 -8.26 6.31
N LYS A 44 17.15 -8.64 7.53
CA LYS A 44 16.90 -10.03 7.88
C LYS A 44 15.82 -10.63 6.99
N ALA A 45 14.67 -9.96 6.88
CA ALA A 45 13.59 -10.42 6.00
C ALA A 45 14.00 -10.53 4.52
N HIS A 46 14.95 -9.72 4.06
CA HIS A 46 15.50 -9.86 2.71
C HIS A 46 16.46 -11.05 2.57
N SER A 47 17.32 -11.28 3.57
CA SER A 47 18.18 -12.46 3.63
C SER A 47 17.34 -13.73 3.62
N ASP A 48 16.32 -13.78 4.47
CA ASP A 48 15.40 -14.91 4.57
C ASP A 48 14.68 -15.12 3.22
N ASN A 49 14.17 -14.06 2.58
CA ASN A 49 13.54 -14.17 1.25
C ASN A 49 14.53 -14.60 0.15
N MET A 50 15.82 -14.25 0.25
CA MET A 50 16.83 -14.71 -0.71
C MET A 50 17.17 -16.19 -0.51
N GLU A 51 17.15 -16.68 0.73
CA GLU A 51 17.28 -18.10 1.05
C GLU A 51 16.04 -18.89 0.56
N ASP A 52 14.83 -18.35 0.75
CA ASP A 52 13.58 -18.96 0.26
C ASP A 52 13.56 -19.03 -1.28
N ILE A 53 13.95 -17.95 -1.99
CA ILE A 53 14.07 -17.95 -3.45
C ILE A 53 15.09 -19.00 -3.91
N ALA A 54 16.19 -19.20 -3.18
CA ALA A 54 17.16 -20.23 -3.51
C ALA A 54 16.61 -21.65 -3.30
N ALA A 55 15.66 -21.84 -2.37
CA ALA A 55 15.08 -23.14 -2.03
C ALA A 55 13.91 -23.58 -2.94
N GLU A 56 13.20 -22.66 -3.59
CA GLU A 56 11.96 -22.96 -4.36
C GLU A 56 12.16 -23.52 -5.78
N HIS A 57 13.38 -23.76 -6.26
CA HIS A 57 13.61 -24.22 -7.63
C HIS A 57 13.42 -25.74 -7.79
N SER A 58 12.17 -26.18 -7.97
CA SER A 58 11.85 -27.39 -8.75
C SER A 58 11.74 -27.07 -10.25
N PRO A 59 12.20 -27.95 -11.15
CA PRO A 59 12.43 -27.60 -12.55
C PRO A 59 11.14 -27.72 -13.35
N SER A 60 10.40 -26.62 -13.51
CA SER A 60 9.42 -26.50 -14.59
C SER A 60 9.69 -25.26 -15.42
N SER A 61 10.35 -25.50 -16.55
CA SER A 61 10.28 -24.77 -17.82
C SER A 61 9.76 -23.33 -17.75
N THR A 62 10.67 -22.36 -17.64
CA THR A 62 10.62 -21.04 -18.30
C THR A 62 11.99 -20.40 -18.08
N ARG A 63 12.77 -20.19 -19.16
CA ARG A 63 14.05 -19.45 -19.26
C ARG A 63 14.56 -18.93 -17.90
N CYS A 64 15.19 -19.83 -17.13
CA CYS A 64 15.53 -19.57 -15.74
C CYS A 64 16.63 -18.50 -15.67
N PRO A 65 16.41 -17.36 -14.99
CA PRO A 65 17.51 -16.44 -14.70
C PRO A 65 18.47 -17.15 -13.73
N VAL A 66 19.67 -17.48 -14.20
CA VAL A 66 20.71 -18.05 -13.35
C VAL A 66 21.37 -16.91 -12.58
N SER A 67 21.32 -16.99 -11.25
CA SER A 67 22.02 -16.07 -10.36
C SER A 67 22.96 -16.84 -9.44
N LEU A 68 24.25 -16.51 -9.48
CA LEU A 68 25.25 -17.05 -8.58
C LEU A 68 25.50 -16.05 -7.44
N THR A 69 25.35 -16.49 -6.19
CA THR A 69 25.57 -15.64 -5.02
C THR A 69 26.48 -16.32 -4.01
N ARG A 70 27.40 -15.55 -3.42
CA ARG A 70 28.37 -16.07 -2.44
C ARG A 70 28.79 -14.98 -1.49
N LYS A 71 29.10 -15.36 -0.24
CA LYS A 71 29.66 -14.44 0.76
C LYS A 71 31.18 -14.36 0.56
N ILE A 72 31.69 -13.16 0.33
CA ILE A 72 33.14 -12.92 0.13
C ILE A 72 33.72 -12.23 1.38
N ARG A 73 34.60 -12.94 2.09
CA ARG A 73 35.34 -12.41 3.26
C ARG A 73 36.80 -12.12 2.95
N ASP A 74 37.40 -12.95 2.12
CA ASP A 74 38.81 -12.97 1.79
C ASP A 74 39.02 -13.22 0.27
N PRO A 75 40.26 -13.12 -0.23
CA PRO A 75 40.56 -13.42 -1.63
C PRO A 75 40.29 -14.87 -2.04
N ASP A 76 40.35 -15.84 -1.12
CA ASP A 76 40.11 -17.25 -1.42
C ASP A 76 38.64 -17.54 -1.71
N ASP A 77 37.73 -16.87 -0.98
CA ASP A 77 36.29 -16.87 -1.25
C ASP A 77 36.01 -16.37 -2.67
N ALA A 78 36.74 -15.34 -3.12
CA ALA A 78 36.58 -14.77 -4.45
C ALA A 78 37.16 -15.67 -5.54
N ALA A 79 38.33 -16.28 -5.31
CA ALA A 79 38.85 -17.32 -6.19
C ALA A 79 37.87 -18.50 -6.32
N THR A 80 37.15 -18.81 -5.25
CA THR A 80 36.10 -19.83 -5.30
C THR A 80 34.89 -19.39 -6.11
N LEU A 81 34.46 -18.13 -6.01
CA LEU A 81 33.40 -17.62 -6.88
C LEU A 81 33.81 -17.65 -8.36
N GLN A 82 35.08 -17.40 -8.67
CA GLN A 82 35.58 -17.54 -10.05
C GLN A 82 35.58 -19.01 -10.50
N ARG A 83 35.93 -19.97 -9.63
CA ARG A 83 35.79 -21.41 -9.93
C ARG A 83 34.33 -21.80 -10.17
N ASP A 84 33.41 -21.27 -9.38
CA ASP A 84 31.97 -21.49 -9.55
C ASP A 84 31.49 -20.93 -10.91
N LEU A 85 32.04 -19.79 -11.38
CA LEU A 85 31.78 -19.24 -12.72
C LEU A 85 32.34 -20.12 -13.83
N THR A 86 33.56 -20.67 -13.68
CA THR A 86 34.14 -21.60 -14.66
C THR A 86 33.34 -22.89 -14.75
N ALA A 87 32.89 -23.44 -13.62
CA ALA A 87 31.99 -24.59 -13.62
C ALA A 87 30.64 -24.28 -14.28
N LEU A 88 30.16 -23.04 -14.14
CA LEU A 88 28.95 -22.57 -14.81
C LEU A 88 29.13 -22.46 -16.33
N GLU A 89 30.30 -22.04 -16.79
CA GLU A 89 30.70 -22.04 -18.20
C GLU A 89 30.80 -23.47 -18.77
N GLU A 90 31.39 -24.42 -18.03
CA GLU A 90 31.37 -25.83 -18.44
C GLU A 90 29.94 -26.40 -18.52
N TRP A 91 29.09 -26.02 -17.56
CA TRP A 91 27.68 -26.41 -17.54
C TRP A 91 26.94 -25.83 -18.75
N GLU A 92 27.11 -24.55 -19.05
CA GLU A 92 26.44 -23.94 -20.20
C GLU A 92 26.85 -24.64 -21.51
N HIS A 93 28.13 -24.99 -21.66
CA HIS A 93 28.65 -25.65 -22.86
C HIS A 93 28.04 -27.04 -23.02
N LYS A 94 27.95 -27.79 -21.91
CA LYS A 94 27.32 -29.11 -21.88
C LYS A 94 25.84 -29.06 -22.26
N TRP A 95 25.13 -28.03 -21.80
CA TRP A 95 23.69 -27.90 -22.00
C TRP A 95 23.30 -26.97 -23.17
N GLN A 96 24.28 -26.45 -23.92
CA GLN A 96 24.11 -25.50 -25.02
C GLN A 96 23.30 -24.24 -24.63
N MET A 97 23.49 -23.76 -23.40
CA MET A 97 22.79 -22.60 -22.83
C MET A 97 23.73 -21.40 -22.70
N CYS A 98 24.41 -21.03 -23.78
CA CYS A 98 25.43 -19.98 -23.76
C CYS A 98 24.93 -18.67 -23.13
N PHE A 99 25.63 -18.22 -22.08
CA PHE A 99 25.43 -16.88 -21.53
C PHE A 99 26.00 -15.84 -22.50
N HIS A 100 25.47 -14.62 -22.42
CA HIS A 100 25.97 -13.49 -23.19
C HIS A 100 26.73 -12.57 -22.24
N PRO A 101 28.08 -12.56 -22.26
CA PRO A 101 28.87 -11.90 -21.22
C PRO A 101 28.54 -10.41 -21.02
N GLU A 102 28.22 -9.69 -22.09
CA GLU A 102 27.85 -8.26 -22.03
C GLU A 102 26.54 -8.00 -21.27
N LYS A 103 25.67 -9.01 -21.13
CA LYS A 103 24.42 -8.92 -20.35
C LYS A 103 24.59 -9.41 -18.92
N CYS A 104 25.71 -10.06 -18.61
CA CYS A 104 26.02 -10.55 -17.28
C CYS A 104 26.65 -9.41 -16.47
N THR A 105 26.09 -9.13 -15.30
CA THR A 105 26.55 -8.04 -14.44
C THR A 105 26.86 -8.56 -13.05
N VAL A 106 27.88 -7.99 -12.43
CA VAL A 106 28.27 -8.30 -11.05
C VAL A 106 27.77 -7.18 -10.15
N MET A 107 26.96 -7.53 -9.15
CA MET A 107 26.52 -6.57 -8.13
C MET A 107 27.13 -6.96 -6.79
N ARG A 108 27.91 -6.05 -6.20
CA ARG A 108 28.51 -6.26 -4.88
C ARG A 108 27.61 -5.66 -3.82
N ILE A 109 27.13 -6.48 -2.90
CA ILE A 109 26.24 -6.04 -1.84
C ILE A 109 27.03 -5.97 -0.52
N SER A 110 27.32 -4.77 -0.03
CA SER A 110 28.11 -4.59 1.20
C SER A 110 27.80 -3.28 1.92
N ASN A 111 28.02 -3.27 3.24
CA ASN A 111 28.00 -2.05 4.05
C ASN A 111 29.42 -1.55 4.39
N LYS A 112 30.47 -2.26 3.96
CA LYS A 112 31.87 -1.85 4.19
C LYS A 112 32.24 -0.76 3.19
N ARG A 113 32.92 0.29 3.67
CA ARG A 113 33.44 1.36 2.80
C ARG A 113 34.57 0.88 1.89
N ASN A 114 35.42 -0.01 2.43
CA ASN A 114 36.49 -0.66 1.67
C ASN A 114 36.11 -2.12 1.45
N THR A 115 35.68 -2.43 0.23
CA THR A 115 35.44 -3.80 -0.24
C THR A 115 36.59 -4.25 -1.12
N LEU A 116 36.84 -5.55 -1.15
CA LEU A 116 37.77 -6.15 -2.10
C LEU A 116 37.28 -5.86 -3.54
N GLN A 117 38.12 -5.21 -4.33
CA GLN A 117 37.84 -4.83 -5.72
C GLN A 117 38.29 -5.97 -6.64
N ILE A 118 37.50 -7.05 -6.67
CA ILE A 118 37.83 -8.26 -7.44
C ILE A 118 36.98 -8.29 -8.71
N THR A 119 37.64 -8.36 -9.85
CA THR A 119 37.00 -8.48 -11.17
C THR A 119 36.83 -9.97 -11.49
N TYR A 120 35.69 -10.31 -12.08
CA TYR A 120 35.37 -11.67 -12.50
C TYR A 120 35.29 -11.74 -14.01
N THR A 121 35.65 -12.88 -14.58
CA THR A 121 35.62 -13.14 -16.02
C THR A 121 34.66 -14.27 -16.34
N LEU A 122 33.92 -14.12 -17.44
CA LEU A 122 33.06 -15.14 -18.04
C LEU A 122 33.33 -15.15 -19.54
N HIS A 123 33.68 -16.30 -20.14
CA HIS A 123 34.12 -16.39 -21.54
C HIS A 123 35.25 -15.43 -21.89
N GLU A 124 36.24 -15.30 -20.99
CA GLU A 124 37.33 -14.32 -21.11
C GLU A 124 36.89 -12.84 -21.11
N HIS A 125 35.61 -12.55 -20.93
CA HIS A 125 35.06 -11.19 -20.83
C HIS A 125 34.99 -10.74 -19.36
N GLN A 126 35.50 -9.55 -19.07
CA GLN A 126 35.39 -8.97 -17.73
C GLN A 126 33.98 -8.48 -17.47
N LEU A 127 33.34 -9.02 -16.44
CA LEU A 127 31.97 -8.67 -16.09
C LEU A 127 31.90 -7.25 -15.50
N GLU A 128 30.93 -6.47 -15.98
CA GLU A 128 30.68 -5.11 -15.49
C GLU A 128 30.16 -5.15 -14.04
N VAL A 129 30.79 -4.34 -13.18
CA VAL A 129 30.33 -4.16 -11.80
C VAL A 129 29.30 -3.02 -11.76
N VAL A 130 28.07 -3.35 -11.38
CA VAL A 130 26.96 -2.40 -11.31
C VAL A 130 26.52 -2.11 -9.88
N ASP A 131 26.24 -0.84 -9.60
CA ASP A 131 25.74 -0.39 -8.30
C ASP A 131 24.25 -0.73 -8.09
N SER A 132 23.50 -0.84 -9.19
CA SER A 132 22.09 -1.22 -9.16
C SER A 132 21.66 -1.88 -10.45
N GLY A 133 20.93 -2.98 -10.36
CA GLY A 133 20.48 -3.76 -11.51
C GLY A 133 18.99 -4.12 -11.40
N LYS A 134 18.32 -4.26 -12.55
CA LYS A 134 16.97 -4.82 -12.59
C LYS A 134 17.06 -6.34 -12.50
N TYR A 135 16.40 -6.92 -11.51
CA TYR A 135 16.27 -8.35 -11.32
C TYR A 135 14.85 -8.69 -10.85
N LEU A 136 14.23 -9.71 -11.46
CA LEU A 136 12.86 -10.18 -11.17
C LEU A 136 11.82 -9.05 -11.00
N GLY A 137 11.76 -8.13 -11.98
CA GLY A 137 10.78 -7.03 -11.97
C GLY A 137 11.10 -5.89 -11.00
N GLY A 138 12.34 -5.82 -10.50
CA GLY A 138 12.72 -4.91 -9.45
C GLY A 138 14.15 -4.40 -9.52
N THR A 139 14.39 -3.13 -9.17
CA THR A 139 15.77 -2.62 -9.04
C THR A 139 16.33 -3.01 -7.67
N ASN A 140 17.39 -3.80 -7.66
CA ASN A 140 18.22 -4.08 -6.51
C ASN A 140 19.42 -3.12 -6.50
N SER A 141 19.89 -2.75 -5.33
CA SER A 141 20.96 -1.76 -5.14
C SER A 141 22.00 -2.33 -4.17
N GLN A 142 23.28 -2.02 -4.39
CA GLN A 142 24.42 -2.48 -3.59
C GLN A 142 24.31 -2.16 -2.09
N ASP A 143 23.60 -1.08 -1.76
CA ASP A 143 23.40 -0.57 -0.40
C ASP A 143 22.17 -1.17 0.31
N LEU A 144 21.43 -2.04 -0.39
CA LEU A 144 20.16 -2.65 0.03
C LEU A 144 19.14 -1.62 0.54
N GLN A 145 19.22 -0.37 0.10
CA GLN A 145 18.26 0.66 0.49
C GLN A 145 17.07 0.62 -0.46
N TRP A 146 15.87 0.48 0.12
CA TRP A 146 14.62 0.47 -0.62
C TRP A 146 14.11 1.87 -0.95
N ASP A 147 14.76 2.92 -0.46
CA ASP A 147 14.28 4.31 -0.58
C ASP A 147 14.04 4.72 -2.03
N LYS A 148 14.96 4.38 -2.95
CA LYS A 148 14.81 4.67 -4.39
C LYS A 148 13.60 3.94 -4.98
N ARG A 149 13.41 2.67 -4.62
CA ARG A 149 12.29 1.84 -5.09
C ARG A 149 10.95 2.31 -4.51
N ILE A 150 10.91 2.63 -3.23
CA ILE A 150 9.73 3.15 -2.55
C ILE A 150 9.33 4.48 -3.18
N LYS A 151 10.29 5.38 -3.42
CA LYS A 151 10.05 6.66 -4.08
C LYS A 151 9.47 6.45 -5.47
N TYR A 152 10.10 5.62 -6.31
CA TYR A 152 9.61 5.29 -7.65
C TYR A 152 8.17 4.75 -7.65
N ASN A 153 7.88 3.78 -6.79
CA ASN A 153 6.54 3.19 -6.67
C ASN A 153 5.51 4.21 -6.19
N THR A 154 5.88 5.06 -5.23
CA THR A 154 5.01 6.14 -4.72
C THR A 154 4.70 7.13 -5.82
N GLU A 155 5.71 7.60 -6.57
CA GLU A 155 5.52 8.51 -7.69
C GLU A 155 4.69 7.90 -8.82
N LYS A 156 4.86 6.60 -9.09
CA LYS A 156 4.03 5.88 -10.06
C LYS A 156 2.56 5.87 -9.62
N ALA A 157 2.29 5.51 -8.36
CA ALA A 157 0.94 5.50 -7.82
C ALA A 157 0.30 6.90 -7.80
N THR A 158 1.05 7.93 -7.39
CA THR A 158 0.58 9.31 -7.37
C THR A 158 0.24 9.83 -8.76
N ARG A 159 1.05 9.48 -9.78
CA ARG A 159 0.74 9.82 -11.19
C ARG A 159 -0.58 9.20 -11.63
N THR A 160 -0.78 7.91 -11.41
CA THR A 160 -2.04 7.23 -11.74
C THR A 160 -3.23 7.85 -11.00
N LEU A 161 -3.06 8.15 -9.70
CA LEU A 161 -4.10 8.80 -8.91
C LEU A 161 -4.43 10.20 -9.45
N GLY A 162 -3.42 10.98 -9.84
CA GLY A 162 -3.57 12.30 -10.46
C GLY A 162 -4.36 12.23 -11.75
N CYS A 163 -4.05 11.28 -12.64
CA CYS A 163 -4.81 11.07 -13.87
C CYS A 163 -6.28 10.72 -13.59
N VAL A 164 -6.55 9.77 -12.69
CA VAL A 164 -7.92 9.37 -12.34
C VAL A 164 -8.69 10.53 -11.69
N THR A 165 -8.03 11.32 -10.86
CA THR A 165 -8.65 12.48 -10.21
C THR A 165 -8.94 13.58 -11.22
N GLY A 166 -8.01 13.86 -12.14
CA GLY A 166 -8.23 14.81 -13.24
C GLY A 166 -9.38 14.40 -14.15
N LEU A 167 -9.45 13.12 -14.54
CA LEU A 167 -10.54 12.59 -15.36
C LEU A 167 -11.90 12.72 -14.65
N LYS A 168 -11.97 12.47 -13.34
CA LYS A 168 -13.21 12.68 -12.56
C LYS A 168 -13.69 14.12 -12.63
N VAL A 169 -12.77 15.09 -12.52
CA VAL A 169 -13.11 16.52 -12.60
C VAL A 169 -13.56 16.90 -14.01
N GLN A 170 -12.86 16.43 -15.05
CA GLN A 170 -13.23 16.71 -16.45
C GLN A 170 -14.59 16.14 -16.83
N LEU A 171 -14.90 14.92 -16.37
CA LEU A 171 -16.17 14.25 -16.63
C LEU A 171 -17.30 14.74 -15.72
N GLN A 172 -17.05 15.74 -14.86
CA GLN A 172 -18.00 16.23 -13.87
C GLN A 172 -18.59 15.12 -12.99
N TRP A 173 -17.80 14.08 -12.71
CA TRP A 173 -18.26 12.98 -11.88
C TRP A 173 -18.29 13.39 -10.43
N ASP A 174 -19.39 13.06 -9.77
CA ASP A 174 -19.56 13.37 -8.36
C ASP A 174 -18.46 12.73 -7.49
N PRO A 175 -17.99 13.46 -6.46
CA PRO A 175 -17.10 12.90 -5.47
C PRO A 175 -17.65 11.59 -4.91
N GLN A 176 -16.76 10.62 -4.64
CA GLN A 176 -17.16 9.31 -4.11
C GLN A 176 -18.00 9.42 -2.83
N GLN A 177 -17.76 10.46 -2.03
CA GLN A 177 -18.53 10.74 -0.82
C GLN A 177 -20.00 11.04 -1.13
N TYR A 178 -20.30 11.79 -2.19
CA TYR A 178 -21.67 12.12 -2.58
C TYR A 178 -22.45 10.87 -2.99
N ARG A 179 -21.90 10.07 -3.91
CA ARG A 179 -22.50 8.79 -4.33
C ARG A 179 -22.75 7.84 -3.16
N ARG A 180 -21.85 7.82 -2.17
CA ARG A 180 -22.05 7.03 -0.93
C ARG A 180 -23.15 7.59 -0.04
N THR A 181 -23.35 8.90 0.00
CA THR A 181 -24.43 9.54 0.76
C THR A 181 -25.77 9.35 0.06
N GLU A 182 -25.81 9.45 -1.27
CA GLU A 182 -26.98 9.16 -2.09
C GLU A 182 -27.45 7.71 -1.90
N GLN A 183 -26.57 6.73 -2.07
CA GLN A 183 -26.90 5.31 -1.85
C GLN A 183 -27.34 5.01 -0.41
N ARG A 184 -26.76 5.71 0.56
CA ARG A 184 -27.14 5.57 1.97
C ARG A 184 -28.54 6.15 2.22
N SER A 185 -28.86 7.28 1.61
CA SER A 185 -30.19 7.92 1.69
C SER A 185 -31.24 7.06 0.99
N PHE A 186 -30.90 6.48 -0.16
CA PHE A 186 -31.71 5.49 -0.88
C PHE A 186 -32.02 4.27 -0.02
N LEU A 187 -31.00 3.65 0.59
CA LEU A 187 -31.22 2.50 1.45
C LEU A 187 -32.01 2.88 2.71
N CYS A 188 -31.78 4.08 3.27
CA CYS A 188 -32.56 4.60 4.39
C CYS A 188 -34.05 4.70 4.05
N TYR A 189 -34.38 5.26 2.87
CA TYR A 189 -35.74 5.34 2.34
C TYR A 189 -36.38 3.96 2.20
N ASN A 190 -35.66 3.00 1.63
CA ASN A 190 -36.17 1.66 1.42
C ASN A 190 -36.46 0.92 2.75
N VAL A 191 -35.59 1.07 3.75
CA VAL A 191 -35.84 0.49 5.07
C VAL A 191 -37.01 1.18 5.77
N HIS A 192 -37.11 2.52 5.65
CA HIS A 192 -38.20 3.30 6.25
C HIS A 192 -39.57 2.90 5.71
N ASN A 193 -39.69 2.75 4.39
CA ASN A 193 -40.93 2.37 3.71
C ASN A 193 -41.15 0.85 3.63
N GLN A 194 -40.37 0.04 4.36
CA GLN A 194 -40.47 -1.42 4.39
C GLN A 194 -40.37 -2.08 3.01
N LEU A 195 -39.61 -1.47 2.10
CA LEU A 195 -39.32 -2.01 0.76
C LEU A 195 -38.17 -3.03 0.79
N VAL A 196 -37.58 -3.27 1.97
CA VAL A 196 -36.50 -4.22 2.22
C VAL A 196 -36.85 -5.01 3.49
N GLU A 197 -36.39 -6.26 3.60
CA GLU A 197 -36.63 -7.18 4.73
C GLU A 197 -36.06 -6.72 6.09
N ILE A 198 -35.52 -5.51 6.18
CA ILE A 198 -35.02 -4.94 7.43
C ILE A 198 -36.18 -4.27 8.15
N GLN A 199 -36.51 -4.74 9.36
CA GLN A 199 -37.58 -4.17 10.18
C GLN A 199 -37.18 -2.76 10.68
N PRO A 200 -37.88 -1.68 10.26
CA PRO A 200 -37.50 -0.32 10.63
C PRO A 200 -37.67 -0.06 12.13
N ALA A 201 -38.64 -0.69 12.79
CA ALA A 201 -38.92 -0.48 14.22
C ALA A 201 -37.73 -0.84 15.15
N ILE A 202 -36.82 -1.70 14.71
CA ILE A 202 -35.63 -2.09 15.49
C ILE A 202 -34.56 -0.98 15.45
N TYR A 203 -34.43 -0.31 14.32
CA TYR A 203 -33.29 0.58 14.03
C TYR A 203 -33.65 2.06 13.99
N TYR A 204 -34.91 2.38 13.69
CA TYR A 204 -35.44 3.73 13.58
C TYR A 204 -36.50 3.98 14.65
N THR A 205 -36.27 5.04 15.43
CA THR A 205 -37.27 5.58 16.35
C THR A 205 -37.72 6.91 15.78
N HIS A 206 -39.01 7.09 15.51
CA HIS A 206 -39.53 8.37 15.06
C HIS A 206 -39.48 9.40 16.20
N GLY A 207 -39.21 10.66 15.87
CA GLY A 207 -39.33 11.75 16.83
C GLY A 207 -40.80 12.01 17.21
N ASP A 208 -41.04 12.64 18.35
CA ASP A 208 -42.38 13.14 18.69
C ASP A 208 -42.82 14.18 17.64
N ASN A 209 -43.96 13.90 17.00
CA ASN A 209 -44.58 14.71 15.94
C ASN A 209 -44.81 16.17 16.39
N ARG A 210 -44.94 16.43 17.70
CA ARG A 210 -45.20 17.77 18.24
C ARG A 210 -44.02 18.74 18.13
N ILE A 211 -42.79 18.26 18.00
CA ILE A 211 -41.58 19.11 18.16
C ILE A 211 -40.68 19.10 16.91
N ARG A 212 -40.70 18.03 16.10
CA ARG A 212 -39.66 17.79 15.08
C ARG A 212 -40.15 17.48 13.67
N GLY A 213 -41.44 17.59 13.39
CA GLY A 213 -42.02 17.19 12.10
C GLY A 213 -42.02 15.66 11.92
N GLY A 214 -43.06 15.10 11.31
CA GLY A 214 -43.30 13.64 11.29
C GLY A 214 -42.24 12.82 10.54
N HIS A 215 -41.40 13.46 9.73
CA HIS A 215 -40.43 12.79 8.85
C HIS A 215 -39.02 12.66 9.44
N LYS A 216 -38.76 13.27 10.62
CA LYS A 216 -37.44 13.23 11.25
C LYS A 216 -37.26 12.02 12.17
N LEU A 217 -36.10 11.40 12.04
CA LEU A 217 -35.71 10.22 12.82
C LEU A 217 -34.93 10.65 14.07
N ARG A 218 -35.13 9.95 15.19
CA ARG A 218 -34.38 10.19 16.42
C ARG A 218 -32.91 9.82 16.22
N GLN A 219 -32.03 10.79 16.39
CA GLN A 219 -30.59 10.56 16.28
C GLN A 219 -30.09 9.59 17.37
N ILE A 220 -29.39 8.54 16.96
CA ILE A 220 -28.73 7.59 17.86
C ILE A 220 -27.50 8.27 18.46
N ARG A 221 -27.43 8.37 19.77
CA ARG A 221 -26.25 8.90 20.47
C ARG A 221 -25.17 7.82 20.55
N ALA A 222 -24.09 8.02 19.80
CA ALA A 222 -22.91 7.17 19.83
C ALA A 222 -21.75 7.88 20.54
N THR A 223 -21.11 7.20 21.49
CA THR A 223 -19.88 7.72 22.15
C THR A 223 -18.62 7.38 21.37
N LYS A 224 -18.64 6.29 20.59
CA LYS A 224 -17.52 5.82 19.77
C LYS A 224 -17.68 6.32 18.33
N GLU A 225 -16.64 6.97 17.81
CA GLU A 225 -16.60 7.45 16.42
C GLU A 225 -16.83 6.33 15.39
N VAL A 226 -16.29 5.13 15.65
CA VAL A 226 -16.49 3.95 14.79
C VAL A 226 -17.98 3.58 14.66
N TYR A 227 -18.72 3.65 15.77
CA TYR A 227 -20.15 3.37 15.77
C TYR A 227 -20.94 4.54 15.15
N ASN A 228 -20.54 5.78 15.42
CA ASN A 228 -21.15 6.96 14.80
C ASN A 228 -21.04 6.95 13.26
N ASN A 229 -19.93 6.40 12.74
CA ASN A 229 -19.68 6.23 11.31
C ASN A 229 -20.23 4.91 10.73
N SER A 230 -20.91 4.10 11.54
CA SER A 230 -21.65 2.93 11.03
C SER A 230 -22.90 3.37 10.26
N PHE A 231 -23.50 2.45 9.49
CA PHE A 231 -24.61 2.78 8.59
C PHE A 231 -25.75 3.54 9.28
N PHE A 232 -26.44 2.96 10.27
CA PHE A 232 -27.66 3.56 10.84
C PHE A 232 -27.47 4.93 11.51
N PRO A 233 -26.51 5.15 12.43
CA PRO A 233 -26.34 6.46 13.07
C PRO A 233 -26.00 7.56 12.07
N ARG A 234 -25.20 7.22 11.04
CA ARG A 234 -24.83 8.14 9.97
C ARG A 234 -25.99 8.43 9.02
N SER A 235 -26.70 7.39 8.55
CA SER A 235 -27.90 7.52 7.70
C SER A 235 -28.97 8.40 8.35
N ILE A 236 -29.22 8.24 9.65
CA ILE A 236 -30.20 9.04 10.39
C ILE A 236 -29.79 10.51 10.42
N THR A 237 -28.49 10.79 10.61
CA THR A 237 -27.98 12.16 10.60
C THR A 237 -28.15 12.79 9.22
N ASP A 238 -27.80 12.07 8.15
CA ASP A 238 -27.99 12.55 6.78
C ASP A 238 -29.46 12.73 6.42
N TRP A 239 -30.32 11.79 6.83
CA TRP A 239 -31.77 11.84 6.61
C TRP A 239 -32.39 13.08 7.26
N ASN A 240 -31.96 13.42 8.47
CA ASN A 240 -32.46 14.60 9.18
C ASN A 240 -31.97 15.94 8.59
N LEU A 241 -30.94 15.91 7.73
CA LEU A 241 -30.47 17.06 6.98
C LEU A 241 -31.24 17.24 5.65
N LEU A 242 -32.00 16.23 5.22
CA LEU A 242 -32.80 16.34 4.00
C LEU A 242 -33.96 17.34 4.19
N PRO A 243 -34.33 18.07 3.13
CA PRO A 243 -35.56 18.87 3.14
C PRO A 243 -36.78 17.97 3.35
N ASP A 244 -37.79 18.48 4.08
CA ASP A 244 -39.03 17.74 4.36
C ASP A 244 -39.76 17.36 3.06
N THR A 245 -39.61 18.16 1.99
CA THR A 245 -40.13 17.85 0.65
C THR A 245 -39.52 16.60 0.05
N VAL A 246 -38.24 16.31 0.32
CA VAL A 246 -37.56 15.09 -0.16
C VAL A 246 -37.96 13.91 0.71
N ALA A 247 -37.93 14.07 2.03
CA ALA A 247 -38.24 12.99 2.99
C ALA A 247 -39.71 12.53 2.94
N ALA A 248 -40.63 13.40 2.53
CA ALA A 248 -42.06 13.10 2.39
C ALA A 248 -42.45 12.50 1.01
N ALA A 249 -41.48 12.15 0.15
CA ALA A 249 -41.77 11.54 -1.15
C ALA A 249 -42.49 10.20 -1.01
N LEU A 250 -43.58 10.01 -1.77
CA LEU A 250 -44.46 8.84 -1.66
C LEU A 250 -43.95 7.64 -2.44
N THR A 251 -43.13 7.87 -3.47
CA THR A 251 -42.54 6.83 -4.31
C THR A 251 -41.02 6.93 -4.35
N LEU A 252 -40.37 5.80 -4.62
CA LEU A 252 -38.92 5.73 -4.74
C LEU A 252 -38.38 6.60 -5.89
N GLU A 253 -39.10 6.63 -7.01
CA GLU A 253 -38.74 7.45 -8.18
C GLU A 253 -38.80 8.93 -7.86
N GLU A 254 -39.86 9.37 -7.18
CA GLU A 254 -40.02 10.76 -6.73
C GLU A 254 -38.94 11.14 -5.71
N PHE A 255 -38.62 10.23 -4.79
CA PHE A 255 -37.54 10.43 -3.82
C PHE A 255 -36.20 10.61 -4.53
N MET A 256 -35.86 9.75 -5.50
CA MET A 256 -34.60 9.85 -6.26
C MET A 256 -34.53 11.12 -7.10
N ALA A 257 -35.62 11.50 -7.77
CA ALA A 257 -35.67 12.73 -8.56
C ALA A 257 -35.50 13.99 -7.69
N ARG A 258 -36.13 14.02 -6.51
CA ARG A 258 -36.00 15.11 -5.54
C ARG A 258 -34.64 15.11 -4.85
N LEU A 259 -34.02 13.95 -4.62
CA LEU A 259 -32.68 13.85 -4.04
C LEU A 259 -31.61 14.36 -5.01
N ALA A 260 -31.75 14.06 -6.31
CA ALA A 260 -30.84 14.53 -7.35
C ALA A 260 -30.86 16.06 -7.55
N SER A 261 -31.95 16.74 -7.19
CA SER A 261 -32.07 18.19 -7.27
C SER A 261 -31.55 18.94 -6.03
N VAL A 262 -31.21 18.23 -4.94
CA VAL A 262 -30.65 18.85 -3.73
C VAL A 262 -29.19 19.25 -3.99
N PRO A 263 -28.82 20.53 -3.80
CA PRO A 263 -27.43 20.95 -3.96
C PRO A 263 -26.51 20.24 -2.94
N THR A 264 -25.41 19.69 -3.44
CA THR A 264 -24.43 18.85 -2.72
C THR A 264 -23.95 19.43 -1.38
N THR A 265 -23.96 20.76 -1.25
CA THR A 265 -23.58 21.50 -0.03
C THR A 265 -24.48 21.21 1.17
N GLN A 266 -25.75 20.83 0.97
CA GLN A 266 -26.70 20.59 2.06
C GLN A 266 -26.67 19.17 2.62
N MET A 267 -26.01 18.22 1.93
CA MET A 267 -25.93 16.82 2.36
C MET A 267 -24.65 16.49 3.16
N GLN A 268 -23.87 17.49 3.55
CA GLN A 268 -22.64 17.29 4.32
C GLN A 268 -22.85 17.71 5.79
N PRO A 269 -22.68 16.80 6.76
CA PRO A 269 -22.53 17.22 8.15
C PRO A 269 -21.25 18.07 8.27
N LYS A 270 -21.38 19.24 8.91
CA LYS A 270 -20.25 20.11 9.25
C LYS A 270 -19.18 19.39 10.07
#